data_AF-A0A7V4HHU7-F1
#
_entry.id   AF-A0A7V4HHU7-F1
#
_cell.length_a   1.000
_cell.length_b   1.000
_cell.length_c   1.000
_cell.angle_alpha   90.00
_cell.angle_beta   90.00
_cell.angle_gamma   90.00
#
_symmetry.space_group_name_H-M   'P 1'
#
loop_
_entity.id
_entity.type
_entity.pdbx_description
1 polymer ?
#
loop_
_entity_poly.entity_id
_entity_poly.type
_entity_poly.pdbx_seq_one_letter_code
_entity_poly.pdbx_strand_id
1 'polypeptide(L)'
;MTDFPSEWKDLRVVLCHDWLTGMRGGERVLELLAHAFPKAPIFTLFHNRKAVSDSINAHPIWTSWLQGIPGICRHYRWFFPLFPSAIEL
;
A
#
# COMPACT_ATOMS: atom_id res chain seq x y z
N MET A 1 21.18 -4.35 -5.95
CA MET A 1 20.71 -3.98 -7.31
C MET A 1 19.81 -5.08 -7.77
N THR A 2 18.50 -4.88 -7.66
CA THR A 2 17.53 -5.75 -8.32
C THR A 2 17.30 -5.12 -9.67
N ASP A 3 17.91 -5.71 -10.71
CA ASP A 3 17.62 -5.29 -12.08
C ASP A 3 16.26 -5.86 -12.44
N PHE A 4 15.29 -4.98 -12.66
CA PHE A 4 13.96 -5.36 -13.16
C PHE A 4 13.98 -5.46 -14.69
N PRO A 5 13.15 -6.33 -15.30
CA PRO A 5 13.06 -6.44 -16.75
C PRO A 5 12.81 -5.08 -17.42
N SER A 6 13.48 -4.81 -18.53
CA SER A 6 13.43 -3.50 -19.19
C SER A 6 12.03 -3.20 -19.74
N GLU A 7 11.29 -4.23 -20.12
CA GLU A 7 9.93 -4.21 -20.62
C GLU A 7 8.92 -3.66 -19.58
N TRP A 8 9.27 -3.68 -18.29
CA TRP A 8 8.40 -3.18 -17.23
C TRP A 8 8.30 -1.65 -17.22
N LYS A 9 9.26 -0.94 -17.83
CA LYS A 9 9.30 0.53 -17.83
C LYS A 9 8.10 1.17 -18.53
N ASP A 10 7.51 0.48 -19.50
CA ASP A 10 6.40 0.99 -20.31
C ASP A 10 5.02 0.55 -19.79
N LEU A 11 4.97 -0.21 -18.70
CA LEU A 11 3.73 -0.67 -18.11
C LEU A 11 3.01 0.46 -17.36
N ARG A 12 1.68 0.50 -17.51
CA ARG A 12 0.81 1.28 -16.62
C ARG A 12 0.47 0.45 -15.40
N VAL A 13 1.06 0.80 -14.27
CA VAL A 13 0.99 -0.01 -13.04
C VAL A 13 0.31 0.76 -11.92
N VAL A 14 -0.50 0.04 -11.16
CA VAL A 14 -1.00 0.41 -9.84
C VAL A 14 -0.59 -0.70 -8.88
N LEU A 15 -0.10 -0.32 -7.70
CA LEU A 15 0.26 -1.28 -6.65
C LEU A 15 -0.90 -1.34 -5.66
N CYS A 16 -1.44 -2.53 -5.42
CA CYS A 16 -2.49 -2.73 -4.43
C CYS A 16 -1.93 -3.51 -3.24
N HIS A 17 -2.14 -2.99 -2.03
CA HIS A 17 -1.75 -3.64 -0.79
C HIS A 17 -2.88 -3.53 0.22
N ASP A 18 -3.15 -4.58 0.99
CA ASP A 18 -4.31 -4.67 1.86
C ASP A 18 -4.39 -3.53 2.90
N TRP A 19 -3.36 -3.37 3.74
CA TRP A 19 -3.21 -2.24 4.67
C TRP A 19 -1.76 -2.01 5.04
N LEU A 20 -1.41 -0.74 5.31
CA LEU A 20 -0.04 -0.33 5.62
C LEU A 20 0.10 0.05 7.10
N THR A 21 0.25 -0.95 7.97
CA THR A 21 0.35 -0.74 9.44
C THR A 21 1.70 -1.10 10.05
N GLY A 22 2.65 -1.59 9.26
CA GLY A 22 3.98 -2.03 9.71
C GLY A 22 4.78 -2.65 8.58
N MET A 23 6.09 -2.85 8.78
CA MET A 23 6.95 -3.56 7.82
C MET A 23 7.01 -5.06 8.14
N ARG A 24 6.33 -5.89 7.35
CA ARG A 24 6.37 -7.37 7.39
C ARG A 24 6.71 -7.90 5.99
N GLY A 25 6.51 -9.20 5.76
CA GLY A 25 6.87 -9.84 4.49
C GLY A 25 6.20 -9.20 3.27
N GLY A 26 4.90 -8.87 3.36
CA GLY A 26 4.16 -8.25 2.27
C GLY A 26 4.71 -6.86 1.92
N GLU A 27 4.99 -6.04 2.93
CA GLU A 27 5.49 -4.68 2.72
C GLU A 27 6.93 -4.67 2.22
N ARG A 28 7.73 -5.70 2.51
CA ARG A 28 9.06 -5.88 1.89
C ARG A 28 8.95 -6.17 0.40
N VAL A 29 7.95 -6.95 -0.03
CA VAL A 29 7.68 -7.16 -1.46
C VAL A 29 7.16 -5.87 -2.09
N LEU A 30 6.22 -5.18 -1.41
CA LEU A 30 5.71 -3.90 -1.88
C LEU A 30 6.82 -2.86 -2.05
N GLU A 31 7.77 -2.79 -1.11
CA GLU A 31 8.94 -1.91 -1.19
C GLU A 31 9.81 -2.20 -2.43
N LEU A 32 10.03 -3.47 -2.76
CA LEU A 32 10.73 -3.86 -3.99
C LEU A 32 9.94 -3.46 -5.25
N LEU A 33 8.61 -3.65 -5.25
CA LEU A 33 7.75 -3.24 -6.36
C LEU A 33 7.66 -1.72 -6.49
N ALA A 34 7.68 -0.99 -5.39
CA ALA A 34 7.74 0.47 -5.35
C ALA A 34 9.02 0.96 -6.05
N HIS A 35 10.16 0.30 -5.79
CA HIS A 35 11.40 0.57 -6.52
C HIS A 35 11.34 0.22 -8.02
N ALA A 36 10.66 -0.87 -8.39
CA ALA A 36 10.45 -1.23 -9.80
C ALA A 36 9.58 -0.20 -10.54
N PHE A 37 8.57 0.34 -9.86
CA PHE A 37 7.55 1.20 -10.45
C PHE A 37 7.44 2.53 -9.70
N PRO A 38 8.47 3.40 -9.74
CA PRO A 38 8.56 4.60 -8.91
C PRO A 38 7.45 5.65 -9.14
N LYS A 39 6.66 5.50 -10.20
CA LYS A 39 5.52 6.37 -10.53
C LYS A 39 4.15 5.73 -10.25
N ALA A 40 4.10 4.45 -9.88
CA ALA A 40 2.85 3.75 -9.66
C ALA A 40 2.18 4.23 -8.37
N PRO A 41 0.91 4.63 -8.38
CA PRO A 41 0.19 4.90 -7.15
C PRO A 41 -0.02 3.60 -6.36
N ILE A 42 -0.09 3.73 -5.04
CA ILE A 42 -0.40 2.63 -4.12
C ILE A 42 -1.84 2.79 -3.63
N PHE A 43 -2.65 1.76 -3.80
CA PHE A 43 -4.00 1.68 -3.25
C PHE A 43 -4.02 0.74 -2.05
N THR A 44 -4.61 1.19 -0.96
CA THR A 44 -4.67 0.42 0.29
C THR A 44 -5.89 0.78 1.13
N LEU A 45 -6.32 -0.08 2.05
CA LEU A 45 -7.49 0.25 2.88
C LEU A 45 -7.19 1.42 3.82
N PHE A 46 -6.04 1.40 4.49
CA PHE A 46 -5.59 2.45 5.40
C PHE A 46 -4.07 2.38 5.57
N HIS A 47 -3.50 3.50 5.98
CA HIS A 47 -2.07 3.74 5.97
C HIS A 47 -1.61 4.47 7.24
N ASN A 48 -0.64 3.88 7.92
CA ASN A 48 0.15 4.53 8.97
C ASN A 48 1.54 4.89 8.43
N ARG A 49 1.73 6.16 8.04
CA ARG A 49 2.98 6.69 7.49
C ARG A 49 4.21 6.40 8.35
N LYS A 50 4.05 6.38 9.67
CA LYS A 50 5.15 6.14 10.61
C LYS A 50 5.57 4.67 10.70
N ALA A 51 4.79 3.76 10.10
CA ALA A 51 4.97 2.32 10.24
C ALA A 51 5.54 1.64 8.99
N VAL A 52 5.65 2.37 7.87
CA VAL A 52 6.19 1.86 6.61
C VAL A 52 7.41 2.66 6.17
N SER A 53 8.17 2.12 5.23
CA SER A 53 9.41 2.73 4.76
C SER A 53 9.20 4.02 3.97
N ASP A 54 10.23 4.85 3.92
CA ASP A 54 10.21 6.07 3.13
C ASP A 54 10.05 5.81 1.63
N SER A 55 10.52 4.65 1.15
CA SER A 55 10.32 4.21 -0.23
C SER A 55 8.83 4.08 -0.56
N ILE A 56 8.06 3.37 0.29
CA ILE A 56 6.61 3.26 0.14
C ILE A 56 5.95 4.64 0.27
N ASN A 57 6.36 5.43 1.27
CA ASN A 57 5.81 6.77 1.52
C ASN A 57 6.11 7.82 0.43
N ALA A 58 7.05 7.54 -0.48
CA ALA A 58 7.38 8.43 -1.59
C ALA A 58 6.33 8.35 -2.73
N HIS A 59 5.48 7.32 -2.73
CA HIS A 59 4.45 7.13 -3.74
C HIS A 59 3.18 7.93 -3.41
N PRO A 60 2.35 8.26 -4.42
CA PRO A 60 0.97 8.66 -4.18
C PRO A 60 0.21 7.48 -3.54
N ILE A 61 -0.32 7.68 -2.33
CA ILE A 61 -1.07 6.64 -1.60
C ILE A 61 -2.54 7.04 -1.54
N TRP A 62 -3.41 6.15 -2.03
CA TRP A 62 -4.86 6.27 -1.98
C TRP A 62 -5.40 5.32 -0.93
N THR A 63 -6.20 5.85 -0.02
CA THR A 63 -6.81 5.09 1.07
C THR A 63 -8.31 5.04 0.93
N SER A 64 -8.92 3.94 1.38
CA SER A 64 -10.38 3.86 1.49
C SER A 64 -10.94 4.85 2.53
N TRP A 65 -12.26 4.95 2.57
CA TRP A 65 -12.99 5.70 3.60
C TRP A 65 -12.71 5.23 5.04
N LEU A 66 -12.23 4.00 5.25
CA LEU A 66 -11.88 3.48 6.59
C LEU A 66 -10.73 4.26 7.25
N GLN A 67 -9.89 4.94 6.46
CA GLN A 67 -8.79 5.76 6.97
C GLN A 67 -9.24 6.84 7.97
N GLY A 68 -10.48 7.33 7.83
CA GLY A 68 -11.05 8.36 8.70
C GLY A 68 -11.42 7.86 10.10
N ILE A 69 -11.44 6.55 10.34
CA ILE A 69 -11.83 5.97 11.62
C ILE A 69 -10.67 6.11 12.63
N PRO A 70 -10.88 6.78 13.78
CA PRO A 70 -9.84 6.92 14.79
C PRO A 70 -9.34 5.55 15.27
N GLY A 71 -8.02 5.35 15.19
CA GLY A 71 -7.39 4.11 15.64
C GLY A 71 -7.51 2.92 14.67
N ILE A 72 -7.97 3.12 13.42
CA ILE A 72 -8.12 2.04 12.42
C ILE A 72 -6.84 1.20 12.28
N CYS A 73 -5.67 1.85 12.19
CA CYS A 73 -4.38 1.16 12.04
C CYS A 73 -3.99 0.28 13.25
N ARG A 74 -4.60 0.48 14.42
CA ARG A 74 -4.34 -0.32 15.64
C ARG A 74 -5.42 -1.39 15.86
N HIS A 75 -6.64 -1.13 15.44
CA HIS A 75 -7.84 -1.92 15.76
C HIS A 75 -8.50 -2.55 14.51
N TYR A 76 -7.80 -2.59 13.38
CA TYR A 76 -8.32 -3.05 12.09
C TYR A 76 -9.02 -4.42 12.10
N ARG A 77 -8.62 -5.33 13.00
CA ARG A 77 -9.22 -6.68 13.11
C ARG A 77 -10.72 -6.65 13.45
N TRP A 78 -11.18 -5.60 14.13
CA TRP A 78 -12.59 -5.40 14.44
C TRP A 78 -13.42 -4.95 13.22
N PHE A 79 -12.75 -4.49 12.16
CA PHE A 79 -13.36 -3.91 10.97
C PHE A 79 -13.36 -4.87 9.76
N PHE A 80 -12.94 -6.13 9.94
CA PHE A 80 -12.95 -7.13 8.87
C PHE A 80 -14.27 -7.24 8.09
N PRO A 81 -15.46 -7.17 8.72
CA PRO A 81 -16.72 -7.18 7.96
C PRO A 81 -16.90 -6.01 6.99
N LEU A 82 -16.21 -4.89 7.19
CA LEU A 82 -16.32 -3.69 6.35
C LEU A 82 -15.29 -3.67 5.20
N PHE A 83 -14.26 -4.52 5.25
CA PHE A 83 -13.18 -4.52 4.26
C PHE A 83 -13.67 -4.73 2.82
N PRO A 84 -14.65 -5.62 2.53
CA PRO A 84 -15.18 -5.77 1.18
C PRO A 84 -15.74 -4.45 0.62
N SER A 85 -16.53 -3.72 1.40
CA SER A 85 -17.06 -2.42 0.97
C SER A 85 -16.00 -1.33 0.86
N ALA A 86 -14.91 -1.44 1.62
CA ALA A 86 -13.86 -0.44 1.64
C ALA A 86 -12.83 -0.63 0.52
N ILE A 87 -12.75 -1.81 -0.10
CA ILE A 87 -11.85 -2.03 -1.23
C ILE A 87 -12.50 -1.68 -2.58
N GLU A 88 -13.83 -1.69 -2.66
CA GLU A 88 -14.59 -1.34 -3.86
C GLU A 88 -14.85 0.17 -4.01
N LEU A 89 -14.88 0.90 -2.90
CA LEU A 89 -15.25 2.33 -2.79
C LEU A 89 -14.03 3.22 -2.53
#